data_AF-A0A3P6QKW2-F1
#
_entry.id   AF-A0A3P6QKW2-F1
#
_cell.length_a   1.000
_cell.length_b   1.000
_cell.length_c   1.000
_cell.angle_alpha   90.00
_cell.angle_beta   90.00
_cell.angle_gamma   90.00
#
_symmetry.space_group_name_H-M   'P 1'
#
loop_
_entity.id
_entity.type
_entity.pdbx_description
1 polymer ?
#
loop_
_entity_poly.entity_id
_entity_poly.type
_entity_poly.pdbx_seq_one_letter_code
_entity_poly.pdbx_strand_id
1 'polypeptide(L)'
;MKEELLYSPKISKEKELEFIRQTDPRLRVILLVRLLLLVGFILVLLVLFGCPFLWLFTSRSFSIDTKNGTFLKDGAPFRYVSGSLHYFRIPQIYWMDRLLKAKAAGLNVIQM
;
A
#
# COMPACT_ATOMS: atom_id res chain seq x y z
N MET A 1 -22.27 -21.57 57.10
CA MET A 1 -22.41 -21.02 55.73
C MET A 1 -21.13 -20.33 55.31
N LYS A 2 -20.09 -21.09 54.92
CA LYS A 2 -18.96 -20.67 54.06
C LYS A 2 -18.28 -21.94 53.51
N GLU A 3 -19.06 -22.75 52.79
CA GLU A 3 -18.50 -23.71 51.83
C GLU A 3 -18.48 -23.02 50.48
N GLU A 4 -17.38 -22.35 50.18
CA GLU A 4 -17.02 -21.82 48.86
C GLU A 4 -15.72 -21.07 49.11
N LEU A 5 -14.57 -21.68 48.79
CA LEU A 5 -13.28 -21.01 48.54
C LEU A 5 -12.16 -22.07 48.52
N LEU A 6 -12.05 -22.81 47.41
CA LEU A 6 -10.77 -23.00 46.70
C LEU A 6 -10.98 -23.81 45.41
N TYR A 7 -11.94 -23.40 44.56
CA TYR A 7 -11.94 -23.89 43.18
C TYR A 7 -10.69 -23.36 42.47
N SER A 8 -9.87 -24.30 42.03
CA SER A 8 -8.43 -24.19 41.79
C SER A 8 -8.08 -23.52 40.45
N PRO A 9 -7.42 -22.34 40.44
CA PRO A 9 -6.76 -21.79 39.26
C PRO A 9 -5.37 -22.42 39.01
N LYS A 10 -4.83 -23.19 39.96
CA LYS A 10 -3.46 -23.74 39.91
C LYS A 10 -3.33 -24.94 38.97
N ILE A 11 -4.33 -25.82 38.98
CA ILE A 11 -4.35 -27.04 38.17
C ILE A 11 -4.38 -26.72 36.66
N SER A 12 -4.99 -25.60 36.27
CA SER A 12 -5.04 -25.15 34.88
C SER A 12 -3.63 -24.81 34.35
N LYS A 13 -2.85 -24.04 35.12
CA LYS A 13 -1.49 -23.61 34.73
C LYS A 13 -0.50 -24.76 34.70
N GLU A 14 -0.60 -25.70 35.64
CA GLU A 14 0.26 -26.88 35.67
C GLU A 14 -0.04 -27.83 34.51
N LYS A 15 -1.31 -28.00 34.14
CA LYS A 15 -1.69 -28.75 32.93
C LYS A 15 -1.20 -28.08 31.64
N GLU A 16 -1.21 -26.75 31.57
CA GLU A 16 -0.61 -26.02 30.44
C GLU A 16 0.92 -26.21 30.36
N LEU A 17 1.61 -26.14 31.51
CA LEU A 17 3.05 -26.35 31.61
C LEU A 17 3.46 -27.80 31.27
N GLU A 18 2.65 -28.78 31.65
CA GLU A 18 2.81 -30.20 31.32
C GLU A 18 2.56 -30.48 29.83
N PHE A 19 1.52 -29.87 29.24
CA PHE A 19 1.24 -29.96 27.81
C PHE A 19 2.37 -29.34 26.95
N ILE A 20 2.98 -28.26 27.44
CA ILE A 20 4.21 -27.70 26.88
C ILE A 20 5.37 -28.70 27.06
N ARG A 21 5.52 -29.37 28.19
CA ARG A 21 6.61 -30.36 28.35
C ARG A 21 6.47 -31.58 27.45
N GLN A 22 5.24 -32.00 27.14
CA GLN A 22 4.94 -33.25 26.43
C GLN A 22 4.86 -33.12 24.90
N THR A 23 4.88 -31.90 24.36
CA THR A 23 4.86 -31.68 22.92
C THR A 23 6.22 -32.01 22.30
N ASP A 24 6.24 -32.97 21.36
CA ASP A 24 7.47 -33.44 20.72
C ASP A 24 8.31 -32.27 20.18
N PRO A 25 9.64 -32.27 20.39
CA PRO A 25 10.51 -31.19 19.93
C PRO A 25 10.42 -30.98 18.41
N ARG A 26 10.12 -32.03 17.65
CA ARG A 26 9.88 -31.95 16.20
C ARG A 26 8.60 -31.19 15.85
N LEU A 27 7.52 -31.44 16.59
CA LEU A 27 6.22 -30.78 16.37
C LEU A 27 6.28 -29.29 16.74
N ARG A 28 7.01 -28.96 17.82
CA ARG A 28 7.27 -27.58 18.26
C ARG A 28 8.03 -26.77 17.22
N VAL A 29 9.08 -27.34 16.64
CA VAL A 29 9.87 -26.66 15.58
C VAL A 29 9.00 -26.43 14.34
N ILE A 30 8.20 -27.42 13.92
CA ILE A 30 7.28 -27.26 12.77
C ILE A 30 6.25 -26.15 13.02
N LEU A 31 5.69 -26.09 14.23
CA LEU A 31 4.73 -25.05 14.63
C LEU A 31 5.37 -23.65 14.67
N LEU A 32 6.58 -23.52 15.22
CA LEU A 32 7.33 -22.25 15.26
C LEU A 32 7.73 -21.77 13.85
N VAL A 33 8.17 -22.67 12.98
CA VAL A 33 8.50 -22.34 11.58
C VAL A 33 7.25 -21.92 10.81
N ARG A 34 6.12 -22.64 10.96
CA ARG A 34 4.84 -22.23 10.36
C ARG A 34 4.36 -20.88 10.86
N LEU A 35 4.50 -20.60 12.15
CA LEU A 35 4.15 -19.32 12.74
C LEU A 35 5.03 -18.19 12.16
N LEU A 36 6.34 -18.41 12.06
CA LEU A 36 7.27 -17.47 11.44
C LEU A 36 6.93 -17.20 9.96
N LEU A 37 6.61 -18.24 9.20
CA LEU A 37 6.21 -18.11 7.80
C LEU A 37 4.88 -17.35 7.65
N LEU A 38 3.89 -17.61 8.51
CA LEU A 38 2.61 -16.90 8.51
C LEU A 38 2.78 -15.43 8.89
N VAL A 39 3.55 -15.13 9.93
CA VAL A 39 3.85 -13.74 10.34
C VAL A 39 4.60 -13.00 9.24
N GLY A 40 5.60 -13.65 8.62
CA GLY A 40 6.30 -13.10 7.46
C GLY A 40 5.37 -12.84 6.28
N PHE A 41 4.48 -13.78 5.96
CA PHE A 41 3.50 -13.62 4.88
C PHE A 41 2.52 -12.47 5.15
N ILE A 42 2.02 -12.34 6.38
CA ILE A 42 1.15 -11.23 6.79
C ILE A 42 1.89 -9.89 6.67
N LEU A 43 3.15 -9.81 7.08
CA LEU A 43 3.99 -8.62 6.91
C LEU A 43 4.16 -8.24 5.43
N VAL A 44 4.43 -9.23 4.56
CA VAL A 44 4.54 -9.00 3.11
C VAL A 44 3.22 -8.49 2.55
N LEU A 45 2.09 -9.09 2.91
CA LEU A 45 0.78 -8.60 2.48
C LEU A 45 0.53 -7.18 2.99
N LEU A 46 0.86 -6.86 4.25
CA LEU A 46 0.67 -5.52 4.81
C LEU A 46 1.50 -4.48 4.06
N VAL A 47 2.75 -4.79 3.67
CA VAL A 47 3.58 -3.89 2.86
C VAL A 47 3.02 -3.74 1.44
N LEU A 48 2.61 -4.84 0.79
CA LEU A 48 2.07 -4.82 -0.57
C LEU A 48 0.72 -4.09 -0.68
N PHE A 49 -0.15 -4.23 0.32
CA PHE A 49 -1.51 -3.67 0.33
C PHE A 49 -1.64 -2.35 1.11
N GLY A 50 -0.77 -2.08 2.09
CA GLY A 50 -0.80 -0.86 2.91
C GLY A 50 -0.22 0.38 2.21
N CYS A 51 0.86 0.20 1.43
CA CYS A 51 1.48 1.30 0.68
C CYS A 51 0.57 1.95 -0.38
N PRO A 52 -0.21 1.19 -1.19
CA PRO A 52 -1.12 1.82 -2.15
C PRO A 52 -2.30 2.54 -1.47
N PHE A 53 -2.75 2.10 -0.29
CA PHE A 53 -3.82 2.77 0.46
C PHE A 53 -3.43 4.18 0.91
N LEU A 54 -2.19 4.35 1.38
CA LEU A 54 -1.65 5.66 1.78
C LEU A 54 -1.48 6.63 0.59
N TRP A 55 -1.26 6.12 -0.62
CA TRP A 55 -1.10 6.96 -1.80
C TRP A 55 -2.43 7.48 -2.36
N LEU A 56 -3.55 6.80 -2.08
CA LEU A 56 -4.89 7.20 -2.53
C LEU A 56 -5.40 8.50 -1.90
N PHE A 57 -4.80 8.95 -0.79
CA PHE A 57 -5.19 10.16 -0.07
C PHE A 57 -4.41 11.42 -0.49
N THR A 58 -3.51 11.33 -1.49
CA THR A 58 -2.87 12.55 -1.99
C THR A 58 -3.88 13.39 -2.77
N SER A 59 -4.24 14.54 -2.20
CA SER A 59 -5.10 15.51 -2.87
C SER A 59 -4.39 16.04 -4.12
N ARG A 60 -5.07 15.96 -5.27
CA ARG A 60 -4.55 16.51 -6.53
C ARG A 60 -4.26 17.99 -6.37
N SER A 61 -3.04 18.42 -6.67
CA SER A 61 -2.65 19.82 -6.53
C SER A 61 -1.70 20.25 -7.65
N PHE A 62 -1.79 21.53 -8.00
CA PHE A 62 -0.86 22.19 -8.91
C PHE A 62 -0.51 23.56 -8.33
N SER A 63 0.76 23.76 -7.99
CA SER A 63 1.24 24.99 -7.36
C SER A 63 2.54 25.47 -7.99
N ILE A 64 2.91 26.70 -7.67
CA ILE A 64 4.13 27.34 -8.16
C ILE A 64 5.09 27.47 -6.98
N ASP A 65 6.27 26.87 -7.10
CA ASP A 65 7.36 27.09 -6.16
C ASP A 65 8.19 28.29 -6.62
N THR A 66 7.87 29.47 -6.07
CA THR A 66 8.57 30.72 -6.39
C THR A 66 10.04 30.71 -5.98
N LYS A 67 10.46 29.88 -5.01
CA LYS A 67 11.86 29.83 -4.56
C LYS A 67 12.75 29.12 -5.58
N ASN A 68 12.24 28.01 -6.14
CA ASN A 68 12.98 27.19 -7.11
C ASN A 68 12.58 27.48 -8.57
N GLY A 69 11.58 28.33 -8.80
CA GLY A 69 11.11 28.69 -10.15
C GLY A 69 10.46 27.51 -10.89
N THR A 70 9.87 26.57 -10.16
CA THR A 70 9.34 25.31 -10.71
C THR A 70 7.86 25.14 -10.38
N PHE A 71 7.13 24.46 -11.25
CA PHE A 71 5.79 24.00 -10.92
C PHE A 71 5.87 22.75 -10.05
N LEU A 72 4.93 22.59 -9.14
CA LEU A 72 4.72 21.38 -8.37
C LEU A 72 3.40 20.76 -8.78
N LYS A 73 3.41 19.48 -9.11
CA LYS A 73 2.21 18.67 -9.34
C LYS A 73 2.17 17.59 -8.26
N ASP A 74 1.11 17.56 -7.47
CA ASP A 74 0.93 16.62 -6.35
C ASP A 74 2.13 16.65 -5.37
N GLY A 75 2.69 17.85 -5.14
CA GLY A 75 3.86 18.08 -4.27
C GLY A 75 5.22 17.76 -4.90
N ALA A 76 5.27 17.18 -6.10
CA ALA A 76 6.51 16.85 -6.80
C ALA A 76 6.86 17.88 -7.89
N PRO A 77 8.14 18.19 -8.14
CA PRO A 77 8.56 19.05 -9.26
C PRO A 77 8.01 18.57 -10.60
N PHE A 78 7.42 19.49 -11.35
CA PHE A 78 6.76 19.24 -12.63
C PHE A 78 7.24 20.21 -13.69
N ARG A 79 7.57 19.67 -14.86
CA ARG A 79 7.90 20.43 -16.07
C ARG A 79 6.91 20.04 -17.16
N TYR A 80 6.20 21.03 -17.71
CA TYR A 80 5.35 20.79 -18.88
C TYR A 80 6.19 20.84 -20.16
N VAL A 81 5.86 19.94 -21.07
CA VAL A 81 6.27 19.92 -22.48
C VAL A 81 4.97 19.82 -23.27
N SER A 82 4.56 20.95 -23.84
CA SER A 82 3.25 21.11 -24.48
C SER A 82 3.35 21.17 -25.99
N GLY A 83 2.25 20.77 -26.64
CA GLY A 83 2.01 21.03 -28.07
C GLY A 83 0.63 21.63 -28.27
N SER A 84 0.49 22.47 -29.31
CA SER A 84 -0.79 23.08 -29.66
C SER A 84 -1.65 22.10 -30.45
N LEU A 85 -2.86 21.87 -29.97
CA LEU A 85 -3.88 21.06 -30.66
C LEU A 85 -5.20 21.80 -30.55
N HIS A 86 -5.67 22.36 -31.66
CA HIS A 86 -6.95 23.06 -31.69
C HIS A 86 -8.07 22.08 -32.06
N TYR A 87 -8.94 21.76 -31.10
CA TYR A 87 -9.99 20.74 -31.27
C TYR A 87 -10.92 21.02 -32.46
N PHE A 88 -11.17 22.29 -32.79
CA PHE A 88 -12.04 22.69 -33.91
C PHE A 88 -11.42 22.48 -35.30
N ARG A 89 -10.10 22.27 -35.40
CA ARG A 89 -9.42 21.99 -36.68
C ARG A 89 -9.32 20.50 -36.99
N ILE A 90 -9.79 19.64 -36.09
CA ILE A 90 -9.61 18.19 -36.16
C ILE A 90 -10.98 17.53 -35.96
N PRO A 91 -11.48 16.74 -36.92
CA PRO A 91 -12.69 15.96 -36.72
C PRO A 91 -12.58 15.08 -35.46
N GLN A 92 -13.68 14.97 -34.70
CA GLN A 92 -13.69 14.28 -33.39
C GLN A 92 -13.14 12.85 -33.44
N ILE A 93 -13.41 12.14 -34.54
CA ILE A 93 -12.92 10.77 -34.78
C ILE A 93 -11.38 10.66 -34.74
N TYR A 94 -10.66 11.76 -35.00
CA TYR A 94 -9.20 11.78 -35.00
C TYR A 94 -8.59 12.31 -33.69
N TRP A 95 -9.39 12.79 -32.73
CA TRP A 95 -8.84 13.35 -31.49
C TRP A 95 -7.98 12.35 -30.73
N MET A 96 -8.46 11.12 -30.56
CA MET A 96 -7.72 10.08 -29.86
C MET A 96 -6.38 9.78 -30.56
N ASP A 97 -6.40 9.62 -31.88
CA ASP A 97 -5.18 9.41 -32.67
C ASP A 97 -4.16 10.55 -32.48
N ARG A 98 -4.62 11.80 -32.51
CA ARG A 98 -3.75 12.98 -32.34
C ARG A 98 -3.19 13.08 -30.92
N LEU A 99 -4.00 12.80 -29.91
CA LEU A 99 -3.56 12.77 -28.51
C LEU A 99 -2.55 11.64 -28.24
N LEU A 100 -2.76 10.45 -28.82
CA LEU A 100 -1.83 9.34 -28.72
C LEU A 100 -0.49 9.65 -29.40
N LYS A 101 -0.52 10.28 -30.59
CA LYS A 101 0.69 10.73 -31.28
C LYS A 101 1.43 11.81 -30.50
N ALA A 102 0.72 12.78 -29.93
CA ALA A 102 1.30 13.79 -29.05
C ALA A 102 2.00 13.16 -27.83
N LYS A 103 1.35 12.20 -27.18
CA LYS A 103 1.93 11.44 -26.07
C LYS A 103 3.17 10.63 -26.51
N ALA A 104 3.10 9.96 -27.66
CA ALA A 104 4.23 9.20 -28.22
C ALA A 104 5.41 10.11 -28.58
N ALA A 105 5.15 11.37 -28.96
CA ALA A 105 6.17 12.40 -29.18
C ALA A 105 6.76 12.98 -27.88
N GLY A 106 6.31 12.51 -26.71
CA GLY A 106 6.81 12.95 -25.40
C GLY A 106 6.10 14.15 -24.80
N LEU A 107 4.97 14.59 -25.37
CA LEU A 107 4.16 15.67 -24.79
C LEU A 107 3.39 15.16 -23.57
N ASN A 108 3.40 15.96 -22.50
CA ASN A 108 2.65 15.67 -21.27
C ASN A 108 1.49 16.65 -21.02
N VAL A 109 1.40 17.70 -21.83
CA VAL A 109 0.35 18.73 -21.78
C VAL A 109 -0.08 19.08 -23.22
N ILE A 110 -1.35 19.44 -23.38
CA ILE A 110 -1.88 19.98 -24.63
C ILE A 110 -2.33 21.42 -24.40
N GLN A 111 -1.94 22.30 -25.31
CA GLN A 111 -2.43 23.68 -25.37
C GLN A 111 -3.53 23.76 -26.42
N MET A 112 -4.70 24.29 -26.04
CA MET A 112 -5.88 24.45 -26.90
C MET A 112 -5.96 25.84 -27.51
#